data_AF-A0A2S5MK21-F1
#
_entry.id   AF-A0A2S5MK21-F1
#
_cell.length_a   1.000
_cell.length_b   1.000
_cell.length_c   1.000
_cell.angle_alpha   90.00
_cell.angle_beta   90.00
_cell.angle_gamma   90.00
#
_symmetry.space_group_name_H-M   'P 1'
#
loop_
_entity.id
_entity.type
_entity.pdbx_description
1 polymer ?
#
loop_
_entity_poly.entity_id
_entity_poly.type
_entity_poly.pdbx_seq_one_letter_code
_entity_poly.pdbx_strand_id
1 'polypeptide(L)'
;MISQDAERTTDRLGALGWWRATPLYLRILGAVALGLAVGVMLGDHAAVLETPAKLVLRLLGALAPPLILLAIMQALMRAHLGGRQALRLVTLLLTNTLVAIGIGLLVANVLQPGSWSSPAPAHAPAKAAAGADPLAQFLDSVPKSIGGPFSDNGTVMGVIFIAVAL
;
A
#
# COMPACT_ATOMS: atom_id res chain seq x y z
N MET A 1 -49.12 -6.43 26.33
CA MET A 1 -47.73 -6.79 26.68
C MET A 1 -46.99 -7.53 25.55
N ILE A 2 -47.64 -7.92 24.44
CA ILE A 2 -47.03 -8.61 23.27
C ILE A 2 -46.70 -7.64 22.11
N SER A 3 -47.21 -6.40 22.15
CA SER A 3 -47.05 -5.43 21.06
C SER A 3 -45.78 -4.58 21.11
N GLN A 4 -44.96 -4.64 22.18
CA GLN A 4 -43.71 -3.86 22.28
C GLN A 4 -42.47 -4.58 21.70
N ASP A 5 -42.55 -5.88 21.44
CA ASP A 5 -41.41 -6.64 20.89
C ASP A 5 -41.29 -6.53 19.36
N ALA A 6 -42.37 -6.09 18.68
CA ALA A 6 -42.40 -5.93 17.22
C ALA A 6 -41.77 -4.61 16.74
N GLU A 7 -41.83 -3.52 17.51
CA GLU A 7 -41.24 -2.23 17.11
C GLU A 7 -39.71 -2.16 17.31
N ARG A 8 -39.14 -2.98 18.21
CA ARG A 8 -37.69 -2.97 18.47
C ARG A 8 -36.86 -3.70 17.42
N THR A 9 -37.49 -4.43 16.50
CA THR A 9 -36.80 -5.25 15.49
C THR A 9 -36.65 -4.55 14.13
N THR A 10 -37.50 -3.57 13.79
CA THR A 10 -37.44 -2.82 12.52
C THR A 10 -36.34 -1.75 12.48
N ASP A 11 -35.97 -1.17 13.62
CA ASP A 11 -35.00 -0.06 13.67
C ASP A 11 -33.54 -0.51 13.43
N ARG A 12 -33.21 -1.76 13.82
CA ARG A 12 -31.85 -2.32 13.65
C ARG A 12 -31.54 -2.74 12.21
N LEU A 13 -32.56 -2.95 11.37
CA LEU A 13 -32.40 -3.31 9.96
C LEU A 13 -32.21 -2.08 9.06
N GLY A 14 -32.68 -0.89 9.49
CA GLY A 14 -32.52 0.37 8.77
C GLY A 14 -31.11 0.96 8.84
N ALA A 15 -30.50 0.98 10.02
CA ALA A 15 -29.17 1.54 10.22
C ALA A 15 -28.06 0.71 9.53
N LEU A 16 -28.12 -0.63 9.62
CA LEU A 16 -27.17 -1.49 8.90
C LEU A 16 -27.42 -1.50 7.39
N GLY A 17 -28.67 -1.36 6.95
CA GLY A 17 -29.02 -1.22 5.53
C GLY A 17 -28.49 0.06 4.92
N TRP A 18 -28.67 1.19 5.62
CA TRP A 18 -28.15 2.49 5.20
C TRP A 18 -26.62 2.53 5.21
N TRP A 19 -25.98 1.94 6.23
CA TRP A 19 -24.53 1.83 6.29
C TRP A 19 -23.99 0.96 5.16
N ARG A 20 -24.63 -0.18 4.84
CA ARG A 20 -24.23 -1.04 3.70
C ARG A 20 -24.51 -0.40 2.33
N ALA A 21 -25.53 0.44 2.21
CA ALA A 21 -25.87 1.15 0.98
C ALA A 21 -24.95 2.35 0.69
N THR A 22 -24.21 2.85 1.69
CA THR A 22 -23.28 3.97 1.47
C THR A 22 -22.08 3.50 0.64
N PRO A 23 -21.68 4.17 -0.44
CA PRO A 23 -20.55 3.76 -1.26
C PRO A 23 -19.23 3.82 -0.48
N LEU A 24 -18.33 2.88 -0.74
CA LEU A 24 -17.09 2.70 0.02
C LEU A 24 -16.19 3.95 0.04
N TYR A 25 -16.13 4.70 -1.06
CA TYR A 25 -15.30 5.90 -1.12
C TYR A 25 -15.77 6.97 -0.11
N LEU A 26 -17.09 7.14 0.08
CA LEU A 26 -17.63 8.06 1.09
C LEU A 26 -17.29 7.60 2.51
N ARG A 27 -17.28 6.28 2.76
CA ARG A 27 -16.91 5.73 4.06
C ARG A 27 -15.44 5.97 4.37
N ILE A 28 -14.55 5.78 3.39
CA ILE A 28 -13.11 6.04 3.56
C ILE A 28 -12.86 7.52 3.81
N LEU A 29 -13.46 8.41 3.02
CA LEU A 29 -13.33 9.86 3.21
C LEU A 29 -13.87 10.30 4.57
N GLY A 30 -15.04 9.80 4.97
CA GLY A 30 -15.63 10.05 6.29
C GLY A 30 -14.74 9.54 7.42
N ALA A 31 -14.17 8.33 7.30
CA ALA A 31 -13.25 7.78 8.29
C ALA A 31 -11.94 8.57 8.37
N VAL A 32 -11.38 9.04 7.25
CA VAL A 32 -10.18 9.89 7.23
C VAL A 32 -10.46 11.23 7.90
N ALA A 33 -11.58 11.88 7.57
CA ALA A 33 -11.97 13.15 8.19
C ALA A 33 -12.21 13.02 9.70
N LEU A 34 -12.91 11.96 10.13
CA LEU A 34 -13.10 11.65 11.55
C LEU A 34 -11.78 11.31 12.24
N GLY A 35 -10.90 10.55 11.59
CA GLY A 35 -9.58 10.21 12.11
C GLY A 35 -8.70 11.44 12.32
N LEU A 36 -8.73 12.40 11.39
CA LEU A 36 -8.09 13.70 11.53
C LEU A 36 -8.67 14.49 12.71
N ALA A 37 -10.00 14.60 12.80
CA ALA A 37 -10.66 15.32 13.89
C ALA A 37 -10.33 14.72 15.26
N VAL A 38 -10.46 13.40 15.40
CA VAL A 38 -10.14 12.69 16.64
C VAL A 38 -8.65 12.81 16.96
N GLY A 39 -7.76 12.68 15.96
CA GLY A 39 -6.31 12.82 16.15
C GLY A 39 -5.91 14.19 16.69
N VAL A 40 -6.52 15.26 16.19
CA VAL A 40 -6.30 16.63 16.69
C VAL A 40 -6.88 16.83 18.10
N MET A 41 -8.04 16.22 18.40
CA MET A 41 -8.69 16.36 19.71
C MET A 41 -8.00 15.56 20.83
N LEU A 42 -7.47 14.36 20.53
CA LEU A 42 -6.89 13.45 21.53
C LEU A 42 -5.40 13.70 21.81
N GLY A 43 -4.67 14.34 20.88
CA GLY A 43 -3.25 14.66 21.05
C GLY A 43 -2.43 13.44 21.49
N ASP A 44 -1.77 13.54 22.64
CA ASP A 44 -0.87 12.49 23.19
C ASP A 44 -1.58 11.16 23.50
N HIS A 45 -2.89 11.17 23.76
CA HIS A 45 -3.66 9.94 24.02
C HIS A 45 -3.94 9.14 22.73
N ALA A 46 -3.63 9.71 21.55
CA ALA A 46 -3.76 9.02 20.27
C ALA A 46 -2.77 7.86 20.10
N ALA A 47 -1.73 7.74 20.94
CA ALA A 47 -0.78 6.64 20.90
C ALA A 47 -1.43 5.25 21.01
N VAL A 48 -2.55 5.14 21.73
CA VAL A 48 -3.31 3.88 21.85
C VAL A 48 -3.91 3.45 20.50
N LEU A 49 -4.30 4.41 19.65
CA LEU A 49 -4.83 4.18 18.31
C LEU A 49 -3.75 3.75 17.30
N GLU A 50 -2.48 3.99 17.59
CA GLU A 50 -1.36 3.58 16.74
C GLU A 50 -1.21 2.06 16.70
N THR A 51 -1.44 1.37 17.83
CA THR A 51 -1.28 -0.08 17.96
C THR A 51 -2.15 -0.87 16.96
N PRO A 52 -3.48 -0.67 16.90
CA PRO A 52 -4.30 -1.35 15.89
C PRO A 52 -3.95 -0.93 14.46
N ALA A 53 -3.55 0.33 14.23
CA ALA A 53 -3.12 0.79 12.91
C ALA A 53 -1.85 0.07 12.43
N LYS A 54 -0.84 -0.08 13.31
CA LYS A 54 0.39 -0.85 13.05
C LYS A 54 0.08 -2.32 12.73
N LEU A 55 -0.88 -2.93 13.41
CA LEU A 55 -1.30 -4.30 13.11
C LEU A 55 -1.87 -4.40 11.70
N VAL A 56 -2.78 -3.50 11.31
CA VAL A 56 -3.35 -3.46 9.96
C VAL A 56 -2.25 -3.24 8.90
N LEU A 57 -1.33 -2.31 9.11
CA LEU A 57 -0.20 -2.07 8.20
C LEU A 57 0.70 -3.30 8.06
N ARG A 58 0.97 -4.00 9.17
CA ARG A 58 1.76 -5.24 9.15
C ARG A 58 1.07 -6.36 8.39
N LEU A 59 -0.25 -6.51 8.56
CA LEU A 59 -1.04 -7.49 7.81
C LEU A 59 -1.06 -7.15 6.31
N LEU A 60 -1.28 -5.89 5.95
CA LEU A 60 -1.21 -5.43 4.56
C LEU A 60 0.18 -5.65 3.95
N GLY A 61 1.24 -5.34 4.70
CA GLY A 61 2.62 -5.55 4.29
C GLY A 61 2.97 -7.03 4.10
N ALA A 62 2.47 -7.92 4.96
CA ALA A 62 2.65 -9.37 4.82
C ALA A 62 1.88 -9.96 3.63
N LEU A 63 0.74 -9.37 3.26
CA LEU A 63 -0.05 -9.79 2.10
C LEU A 63 0.50 -9.28 0.76
N ALA A 64 1.29 -8.21 0.75
CA ALA A 64 1.80 -7.63 -0.50
C ALA A 64 2.70 -8.61 -1.30
N PRO A 65 3.72 -9.28 -0.73
CA PRO A 65 4.56 -10.23 -1.47
C PRO A 65 3.79 -11.34 -2.19
N PRO A 66 2.91 -12.13 -1.54
CA PRO A 66 2.20 -13.21 -2.23
C PRO A 66 1.23 -12.69 -3.30
N LEU A 67 0.57 -11.55 -3.05
CA LEU A 67 -0.34 -10.95 -4.04
C LEU A 67 0.41 -10.47 -5.28
N ILE A 68 1.61 -9.89 -5.12
CA ILE A 68 2.45 -9.43 -6.23
C ILE A 68 2.91 -10.63 -7.08
N LEU A 69 3.36 -11.72 -6.45
CA LEU A 69 3.75 -12.95 -7.16
C LEU A 69 2.60 -13.46 -8.03
N LEU A 70 1.43 -13.66 -7.43
CA LEU A 70 0.24 -14.19 -8.11
C LEU A 70 -0.21 -13.27 -9.24
N ALA A 71 -0.20 -11.95 -9.02
CA ALA A 71 -0.58 -10.98 -10.04
C ALA A 71 0.36 -11.01 -11.25
N ILE A 72 1.68 -11.08 -11.03
CA ILE A 72 2.67 -11.13 -12.12
C ILE A 72 2.56 -12.45 -12.88
N MET A 73 2.52 -13.58 -12.18
CA MET A 73 2.35 -14.89 -12.81
C MET A 73 1.07 -14.95 -13.66
N GLN A 74 -0.06 -14.47 -13.12
CA GLN A 74 -1.33 -14.40 -13.86
C GLN A 74 -1.23 -13.48 -15.09
N ALA A 75 -0.57 -12.32 -14.95
CA ALA A 75 -0.38 -11.38 -16.04
C ALA A 75 0.47 -11.99 -17.16
N LEU A 76 1.58 -12.66 -16.82
CA LEU A 76 2.46 -13.31 -17.79
C LEU A 76 1.77 -14.49 -18.49
N MET A 77 1.06 -15.35 -17.74
CA MET A 77 0.32 -16.47 -18.32
C MET A 77 -0.80 -16.03 -19.28
N ARG A 78 -1.47 -14.90 -18.99
CA ARG A 78 -2.58 -14.37 -19.81
C ARG A 78 -2.10 -13.44 -20.94
N ALA A 79 -0.86 -12.99 -20.91
CA ALA A 79 -0.31 -12.07 -21.90
C ALA A 79 -0.17 -12.74 -23.28
N HIS A 80 -1.17 -12.55 -24.14
CA HIS A 80 -1.10 -12.89 -25.57
C HIS A 80 -0.76 -11.62 -26.36
N LEU A 81 0.52 -11.23 -26.33
CA LEU A 81 1.00 -10.00 -26.98
C LEU A 81 1.99 -10.37 -28.09
N GLY A 82 1.73 -9.91 -29.31
CA GLY A 82 2.73 -10.01 -30.38
C GLY A 82 3.95 -9.13 -30.05
N GLY A 83 5.15 -9.52 -30.50
CA GLY A 83 6.41 -8.85 -30.11
C GLY A 83 6.41 -7.32 -30.32
N ARG A 84 5.76 -6.82 -31.38
CA ARG A 84 5.61 -5.36 -31.61
C ARG A 84 4.65 -4.68 -30.62
N GLN A 85 3.60 -5.37 -30.19
CA GLN A 85 2.63 -4.84 -29.22
C GLN A 85 3.25 -4.83 -27.81
N ALA A 86 3.98 -5.89 -27.45
CA ALA A 86 4.74 -5.95 -26.20
C ALA A 86 5.76 -4.81 -26.12
N LEU A 87 6.55 -4.58 -27.17
CA LEU A 87 7.49 -3.46 -27.23
C LEU A 87 6.78 -2.11 -27.08
N ARG A 88 5.67 -1.90 -27.77
CA ARG A 88 4.90 -0.65 -27.66
C ARG A 88 4.39 -0.41 -26.24
N LEU A 89 3.87 -1.45 -25.57
CA LEU A 89 3.41 -1.36 -24.18
C LEU A 89 4.55 -1.05 -23.22
N VAL A 90 5.70 -1.73 -23.38
CA VAL A 90 6.90 -1.46 -22.56
C VAL A 90 7.38 -0.03 -22.76
N THR A 91 7.48 0.45 -24.00
CA THR A 91 7.88 1.84 -24.27
C THR A 91 6.89 2.84 -23.66
N LEU A 92 5.58 2.61 -23.82
CA LEU A 92 4.56 3.47 -23.22
C LEU A 92 4.66 3.51 -21.69
N LEU A 93 4.84 2.36 -21.05
CA LEU A 93 4.94 2.26 -19.59
C LEU A 93 6.22 2.91 -19.07
N LEU A 94 7.35 2.66 -19.73
CA LEU A 94 8.64 3.27 -19.38
C LEU A 94 8.60 4.78 -19.53
N THR A 95 8.15 5.30 -20.67
CA THR A 95 8.08 6.76 -20.89
C THR A 95 7.10 7.42 -19.92
N ASN A 96 5.91 6.83 -19.70
CA ASN A 96 4.94 7.36 -18.73
C ASN A 96 5.52 7.40 -17.30
N THR A 97 6.15 6.29 -16.86
CA THR A 97 6.71 6.17 -15.51
C THR A 97 7.89 7.12 -15.30
N LEU A 98 8.80 7.22 -16.29
CA LEU A 98 9.94 8.14 -16.23
C LEU A 98 9.48 9.59 -16.16
N VAL A 99 8.49 9.99 -16.97
CA VAL A 99 7.91 11.33 -16.93
C VAL A 99 7.24 11.60 -15.59
N ALA A 100 6.44 10.66 -15.08
CA ALA A 100 5.78 10.79 -13.78
C ALA A 100 6.78 10.93 -12.62
N ILE A 101 7.82 10.10 -12.59
CA ILE A 101 8.89 10.18 -11.58
C ILE A 101 9.65 11.50 -11.70
N GLY A 102 10.01 11.92 -12.92
CA GLY A 102 10.71 13.18 -13.17
C GLY A 102 9.91 14.39 -12.67
N ILE A 103 8.61 14.44 -12.95
CA ILE A 103 7.72 15.48 -12.44
C ILE A 103 7.61 15.39 -10.91
N GLY A 104 7.43 14.19 -10.35
CA GLY A 104 7.34 13.98 -8.90
C GLY A 104 8.58 14.46 -8.16
N LEU A 105 9.78 14.14 -8.67
CA LEU A 105 11.06 14.59 -8.12
C LEU A 105 11.25 16.10 -8.26
N LEU A 106 10.87 16.67 -9.41
CA LEU A 106 10.92 18.13 -9.61
C LEU A 106 10.04 18.84 -8.58
N VAL A 107 8.78 18.42 -8.45
CA VAL A 107 7.83 19.00 -7.50
C VAL A 107 8.31 18.80 -6.06
N ALA A 108 8.82 17.62 -5.70
CA ALA A 108 9.37 17.36 -4.39
C ALA A 108 10.62 18.21 -4.09
N ASN A 109 11.50 18.44 -5.08
CA ASN A 109 12.69 19.27 -4.89
C ASN A 109 12.37 20.77 -4.79
N VAL A 110 11.32 21.23 -5.49
CA VAL A 110 10.87 22.64 -5.44
C VAL A 110 10.07 22.93 -4.18
N LEU A 111 9.11 22.08 -3.82
CA LEU A 111 8.25 22.28 -2.64
C LEU A 111 8.93 21.86 -1.34
N GLN A 112 9.95 20.99 -1.42
CA GLN A 112 10.69 20.43 -0.28
C GLN A 112 9.74 19.96 0.84
N PRO A 113 8.83 19.01 0.57
CA PRO A 113 7.86 18.56 1.55
C PRO A 113 8.61 17.98 2.76
N GLY A 114 8.27 18.47 3.96
CA GLY A 114 8.88 18.05 5.22
C GLY A 114 9.85 19.06 5.86
N SER A 115 10.25 20.14 5.17
CA SER A 115 11.04 21.22 5.80
C SER A 115 10.27 22.01 6.87
N TRP A 116 8.94 21.94 6.84
CA TRP A 116 8.02 22.72 7.67
C TRP A 116 7.62 22.02 8.97
N SER A 117 8.02 20.76 9.17
CA SER A 117 7.70 19.96 10.36
C SER A 117 8.95 19.26 10.87
N SER A 118 9.36 19.50 12.12
CA SER A 118 10.40 18.71 12.75
C SER A 118 9.86 17.30 12.98
N PRO A 119 10.33 16.26 12.25
CA PRO A 119 9.82 14.92 12.44
C PRO A 119 10.18 14.48 13.86
N ALA A 120 9.21 14.04 14.65
CA ALA A 120 9.50 13.24 15.83
C ALA A 120 10.35 12.04 15.39
N PRO A 121 11.33 11.60 16.18
CA PRO A 121 12.25 10.54 15.78
C PRO A 121 11.46 9.33 15.31
N ALA A 122 11.61 9.01 14.01
CA ALA A 122 10.97 7.85 13.41
C ALA A 122 11.38 6.60 14.20
N HIS A 123 10.40 5.75 14.52
CA HIS A 123 10.67 4.43 15.09
C HIS A 123 11.54 3.64 14.11
N ALA A 124 12.80 3.44 14.51
CA ALA A 124 13.89 2.80 13.78
C ALA A 124 14.21 3.44 12.41
N PRO A 125 15.46 3.86 12.15
CA PRO A 125 15.85 4.23 10.80
C PRO A 125 15.59 3.03 9.90
N ALA A 126 14.75 3.22 8.86
CA ALA A 126 14.80 2.34 7.71
C ALA A 126 16.27 2.31 7.31
N LYS A 127 16.90 1.13 7.35
CA LYS A 127 18.31 0.95 7.00
C LYS A 127 18.54 1.75 5.72
N ALA A 128 19.28 2.85 5.84
CA ALA A 128 19.76 3.56 4.67
C ALA A 128 20.46 2.51 3.83
N ALA A 129 20.00 2.33 2.59
CA ALA A 129 20.62 1.42 1.65
C ALA A 129 22.11 1.77 1.64
N ALA A 130 22.92 0.89 2.22
CA ALA A 130 24.34 1.11 2.37
C ALA A 130 24.93 1.10 0.95
N GLY A 131 25.41 2.26 0.50
CA GLY A 131 26.10 2.41 -0.76
C GLY A 131 25.16 2.55 -1.96
N ALA A 132 25.14 3.75 -2.53
CA ALA A 132 24.61 4.04 -3.85
C ALA A 132 25.46 3.40 -4.96
N ASP A 133 25.59 2.07 -4.93
CA ASP A 133 26.17 1.30 -6.02
C ASP A 133 25.03 0.54 -6.72
N PRO A 134 24.57 1.01 -7.89
CA PRO A 134 23.44 0.41 -8.60
C PRO A 134 23.71 -1.06 -8.98
N LEU A 135 24.98 -1.46 -9.10
CA LEU A 135 25.37 -2.85 -9.30
C LEU A 135 25.20 -3.68 -8.03
N ALA A 136 25.63 -3.18 -6.87
CA ALA A 136 25.43 -3.87 -5.60
C ALA A 136 23.93 -4.00 -5.26
N GLN A 137 23.14 -2.97 -5.52
CA GLN A 137 21.69 -3.01 -5.33
C GLN A 137 21.00 -3.99 -6.29
N PHE A 138 21.44 -4.08 -7.54
CA PHE A 138 20.93 -5.07 -8.49
C PHE A 138 21.27 -6.50 -8.04
N LEU A 139 22.51 -6.74 -7.60
CA LEU A 139 22.96 -8.04 -7.11
C LEU A 139 22.25 -8.45 -5.80
N ASP A 140 22.00 -7.52 -4.88
CA ASP A 140 21.22 -7.78 -3.66
C ASP A 140 19.72 -7.94 -3.93
N SER A 141 19.22 -7.42 -5.05
CA SER A 141 17.82 -7.58 -5.48
C SER A 141 17.53 -8.96 -6.07
N VAL A 142 18.57 -9.73 -6.46
CA VAL A 142 18.42 -11.11 -6.93
C VAL A 142 18.29 -12.04 -5.71
N PRO A 143 17.14 -12.71 -5.50
CA PRO A 143 16.95 -13.58 -4.34
C PRO A 143 17.97 -14.70 -4.32
N LYS A 144 18.70 -14.83 -3.20
CA LYS A 144 19.60 -15.97 -2.96
C LYS A 144 18.84 -17.29 -2.75
N SER A 145 17.50 -17.25 -2.59
CA SER A 145 16.63 -18.42 -2.45
C SER A 145 15.16 -18.12 -2.79
N ILE A 146 14.42 -19.13 -3.26
CA ILE A 146 13.01 -19.05 -3.69
C ILE A 146 12.04 -18.77 -2.51
N GLY A 147 12.40 -19.17 -1.28
CA GLY A 147 11.58 -18.97 -0.08
C GLY A 147 11.91 -17.72 0.76
N GLY A 148 13.09 -17.11 0.56
CA GLY A 148 13.56 -15.96 1.35
C GLY A 148 12.72 -14.67 1.26
N PRO A 149 12.13 -14.30 0.11
CA PRO A 149 11.33 -13.06 -0.02
C PRO A 149 10.02 -13.08 0.77
N PHE A 150 9.59 -14.25 1.25
CA PHE A 150 8.33 -14.42 1.97
C PHE A 150 8.48 -14.40 3.49
N SER A 151 9.68 -14.62 4.07
CA SER A 151 9.82 -14.75 5.54
C SER A 151 10.50 -13.60 6.27
N ASP A 152 11.57 -12.96 5.75
CA ASP A 152 12.38 -12.06 6.61
C ASP A 152 12.91 -10.77 5.97
N ASN A 153 12.82 -10.60 4.65
CA ASN A 153 13.22 -9.36 3.98
C ASN A 153 12.32 -9.13 2.77
N GLY A 154 11.14 -8.55 2.99
CA GLY A 154 10.07 -8.31 1.99
C GLY A 154 10.49 -7.43 0.82
N THR A 155 11.50 -7.87 0.09
CA THR A 155 12.07 -7.25 -1.09
C THR A 155 11.13 -7.59 -2.23
N VAL A 156 10.22 -6.66 -2.48
CA VAL A 156 9.26 -6.74 -3.59
C VAL A 156 9.98 -7.04 -4.91
N MET A 157 11.18 -6.48 -5.12
CA MET A 157 12.03 -6.80 -6.27
C MET A 157 12.37 -8.30 -6.38
N GLY A 158 12.69 -8.95 -5.27
CA GLY A 158 13.01 -10.37 -5.27
C GLY A 158 11.84 -11.26 -5.69
N VAL A 159 10.63 -10.91 -5.24
CA VAL A 159 9.40 -11.59 -5.65
C VAL A 159 9.16 -11.45 -7.14
N ILE A 160 9.40 -10.25 -7.70
CA ILE A 160 9.27 -9.98 -9.14
C ILE A 160 10.25 -10.86 -9.93
N PHE A 161 11.52 -10.98 -9.52
CA PHE A 161 12.49 -11.82 -10.21
C PHE A 161 12.10 -13.30 -10.22
N ILE A 162 11.63 -13.84 -9.08
CA ILE A 162 11.16 -15.23 -9.02
C ILE A 162 9.94 -15.42 -9.92
N ALA A 163 9.00 -14.47 -9.93
CA ALA A 163 7.80 -14.54 -10.78
C ALA A 163 8.12 -14.56 -12.28
N VAL A 164 9.22 -13.92 -12.70
CA VAL A 164 9.66 -13.89 -14.11
C VAL A 164 10.51 -15.11 -14.46
N ALA A 165 11.26 -15.65 -13.50
CA ALA A 165 12.13 -16.81 -13.71
C ALA A 165 11.36 -18.15 -13.72
N LEU A 166 10.20 -18.21 -13.06
CA LEU A 166 9.32 -19.37 -13.00
C LEU A 166 8.31 -19.37 -14.17
#